data_AF-A0ABD3QCY9-F1
#
_entry.id   AF-A0ABD3QCY9-F1
#
_cell.length_a   1.000
_cell.length_b   1.000
_cell.length_c   1.000
_cell.angle_alpha   90.00
_cell.angle_beta   90.00
_cell.angle_gamma   90.00
#
_symmetry.space_group_name_H-M   'P 1'
#
loop_
_entity.id
_entity.type
_entity.pdbx_description
1 polymer ?
#
loop_
_entity_poly.entity_id
_entity_poly.type
_entity_poly.pdbx_seq_one_letter_code
_entity_poly.pdbx_strand_id
1 'polypeptide(L)'
;MANDSSTLRQLACFLGASGVGLGAFGAHALKERLLSKSGASENWRTAVTYQLLHAVALLSLSSLVSNRPPHLKSPSYSGGQLMALGTAMFSGSIYLLCLDIGPKKLLGPLTPIGGLMMISGWVLVGTGKF
;
A
#
# COMPACT_ATOMS: atom_id res chain seq x y z
N MET A 1 0.38 -24.93 -6.17
CA MET A 1 0.39 -23.66 -6.92
C MET A 1 -0.38 -22.64 -6.08
N ALA A 2 0.25 -21.56 -5.65
CA ALA A 2 -0.39 -20.57 -4.77
C ALA A 2 -1.58 -19.95 -5.52
N ASN A 3 -2.77 -20.25 -5.03
CA ASN A 3 -4.06 -19.77 -5.47
C ASN A 3 -4.02 -18.23 -5.41
N ASP A 4 -4.22 -17.50 -6.50
CA ASP A 4 -4.04 -16.03 -6.60
C ASP A 4 -4.64 -15.25 -5.41
N SER A 5 -5.75 -15.73 -4.86
CA SER A 5 -6.37 -15.19 -3.65
C SER A 5 -5.50 -15.26 -2.39
N SER A 6 -4.70 -16.32 -2.22
CA SER A 6 -3.77 -16.47 -1.09
C SER A 6 -2.67 -15.41 -1.11
N THR A 7 -2.17 -15.05 -2.29
CA THR A 7 -1.12 -14.04 -2.46
C THR A 7 -1.64 -12.66 -2.09
N LEU A 8 -2.81 -12.25 -2.62
CA LEU A 8 -3.42 -10.97 -2.26
C LEU A 8 -3.72 -10.88 -0.76
N ARG A 9 -4.21 -11.98 -0.16
CA ARG A 9 -4.48 -12.04 1.28
C ARG A 9 -3.20 -11.88 2.11
N GLN A 10 -2.11 -12.54 1.72
CA GLN A 10 -0.81 -12.39 2.39
C GLN A 10 -0.29 -10.95 2.32
N LEU A 11 -0.36 -10.33 1.14
CA LEU A 11 0.04 -8.93 0.95
C LEU A 11 -0.83 -7.98 1.79
N ALA A 12 -2.14 -8.21 1.83
CA ALA A 12 -3.08 -7.44 2.65
C ALA A 12 -2.73 -7.52 4.14
N CYS A 13 -2.51 -8.74 4.66
CA CYS A 13 -2.14 -8.93 6.06
C CYS A 13 -0.78 -8.30 6.38
N PHE A 14 0.21 -8.40 5.49
CA PHE A 14 1.52 -7.78 5.67
C PHE A 14 1.41 -6.25 5.72
N LEU A 15 0.70 -5.63 4.76
CA LEU A 15 0.49 -4.19 4.73
C LEU A 15 -0.29 -3.70 5.94
N GLY A 16 -1.32 -4.45 6.37
CA GLY A 16 -2.12 -4.14 7.56
C GLY A 16 -1.28 -4.19 8.84
N ALA A 17 -0.57 -5.30 9.07
CA ALA A 17 0.26 -5.48 10.25
C ALA A 17 1.37 -4.41 10.34
N SER A 18 2.10 -4.19 9.24
CA SER A 18 3.13 -3.16 9.19
C SER A 18 2.56 -1.75 9.29
N GLY A 19 1.36 -1.49 8.75
CA GLY A 19 0.69 -0.19 8.82
C GLY A 19 0.28 0.17 10.25
N VAL A 20 -0.26 -0.81 11.00
CA VAL A 20 -0.56 -0.64 12.43
C VAL A 20 0.73 -0.37 13.21
N GLY A 21 1.78 -1.16 12.95
CA GLY A 21 3.08 -0.99 13.59
C GLY A 21 3.70 0.40 13.33
N LEU A 22 3.73 0.84 12.08
CA LEU A 22 4.26 2.15 11.68
C LEU A 22 3.39 3.30 12.18
N GLY A 23 2.06 3.12 12.26
CA GLY A 23 1.15 4.07 12.89
C GLY A 23 1.45 4.27 14.38
N ALA A 24 1.55 3.18 15.14
CA ALA A 24 1.88 3.22 16.56
C ALA A 24 3.29 3.78 16.80
N PHE A 25 4.27 3.36 15.99
CA PHE A 25 5.65 3.83 16.06
C PHE A 25 5.75 5.33 15.76
N GLY A 26 5.03 5.81 14.74
CA GLY A 26 4.92 7.23 14.42
C GLY A 26 4.35 8.08 15.56
N ALA A 27 3.28 7.60 16.19
CA ALA A 27 2.56 8.33 17.23
C ALA A 27 3.28 8.36 18.59
N HIS A 28 4.09 7.35 18.91
CA HIS A 28 4.74 7.23 20.22
C HIS A 28 6.25 7.42 20.13
N ALA A 29 6.95 6.61 19.34
CA ALA A 29 8.41 6.57 19.34
C ALA A 29 9.06 7.66 18.46
N LEU A 30 8.39 8.06 17.37
CA LEU A 30 8.91 9.08 16.44
C LEU A 30 8.27 10.46 16.61
N LYS A 31 7.37 10.64 17.58
CA LYS A 31 6.56 11.86 17.71
C LYS A 31 7.39 13.14 17.68
N GLU A 32 8.37 13.26 18.57
CA GLU A 32 9.23 14.44 18.66
C GLU A 32 10.03 14.69 17.37
N ARG A 33 10.57 13.62 16.77
CA ARG A 33 11.32 13.69 15.51
C ARG A 33 10.44 14.13 14.33
N LEU A 34 9.19 13.69 14.29
CA LEU A 34 8.24 14.09 13.23
C LEU A 34 7.74 15.51 13.44
N LEU A 35 7.64 15.98 14.68
CA LEU A 35 7.26 17.36 15.00
C LEU A 35 8.39 18.36 14.73
N SER A 36 9.66 17.94 14.87
CA SER A 36 10.81 18.80 14.59
C SER A 36 11.01 19.12 13.11
N LYS A 37 10.31 18.42 12.20
CA LYS A 37 10.43 18.59 10.75
C LYS A 37 9.08 19.00 10.17
N SER A 38 9.05 20.19 9.58
CA SER A 38 7.83 20.75 8.97
C SER A 38 7.17 19.75 8.02
N GLY A 39 5.87 19.50 8.24
CA GLY A 39 5.05 18.59 7.45
C GLY A 39 5.30 17.08 7.64
N ALA A 40 6.35 16.66 8.37
CA ALA A 40 6.69 15.23 8.47
C ALA A 40 5.64 14.42 9.24
N SER A 41 5.05 14.98 10.31
CA SER A 41 3.97 14.32 11.04
C SER A 41 2.73 14.07 10.18
N GLU A 42 2.33 15.05 9.37
CA GLU A 42 1.20 14.91 8.44
C GLU A 42 1.52 13.93 7.32
N ASN A 43 2.71 14.03 6.72
CA ASN A 43 3.15 13.10 5.68
C ASN A 43 3.19 11.66 6.20
N TRP A 44 3.70 11.42 7.40
CA TRP A 44 3.69 10.10 8.04
C TRP A 44 2.26 9.57 8.19
N ARG A 45 1.33 10.40 8.68
CA ARG A 45 -0.09 10.04 8.82
C ARG A 45 -0.71 9.70 7.46
N THR A 46 -0.39 10.46 6.40
CA THR A 46 -0.83 10.17 5.03
C THR A 46 -0.34 8.80 4.57
N ALA A 47 0.95 8.48 4.78
CA ALA A 47 1.50 7.18 4.42
C ALA A 47 0.82 6.02 5.16
N VAL A 48 0.62 6.15 6.49
CA VAL A 48 -0.10 5.14 7.30
C VAL A 48 -1.53 4.97 6.81
N THR A 49 -2.21 6.07 6.51
CA THR A 49 -3.61 6.06 6.05
C THR A 49 -3.75 5.33 4.72
N TYR A 50 -2.93 5.69 3.72
CA TYR A 50 -2.97 5.02 2.41
C TYR A 50 -2.60 3.54 2.52
N GLN A 51 -1.62 3.19 3.36
CA GLN A 51 -1.23 1.81 3.60
C GLN A 51 -2.35 0.97 4.20
N LEU A 52 -3.00 1.45 5.27
CA LEU A 52 -4.07 0.72 5.94
C LEU A 52 -5.33 0.62 5.07
N LEU A 53 -5.69 1.68 4.35
CA LEU A 53 -6.83 1.65 3.43
C LEU A 53 -6.64 0.61 2.33
N HIS A 54 -5.46 0.56 1.72
CA HIS A 54 -5.17 -0.43 0.67
C HIS A 54 -4.99 -1.84 1.23
N ALA A 55 -4.53 -2.01 2.48
CA ALA A 55 -4.53 -3.31 3.14
C ALA A 55 -5.96 -3.86 3.28
N VAL A 56 -6.92 -3.05 3.75
CA VAL A 56 -8.33 -3.44 3.88
C VAL A 56 -8.96 -3.72 2.52
N ALA A 57 -8.68 -2.87 1.52
CA ALA A 57 -9.16 -3.06 0.16
C ALA A 57 -8.64 -4.38 -0.45
N LEU A 58 -7.35 -4.70 -0.27
CA LEU A 58 -6.75 -5.95 -0.73
C LEU A 58 -7.29 -7.17 0.00
N LEU A 59 -7.54 -7.08 1.31
CA LEU A 59 -8.14 -8.18 2.07
C LEU A 59 -9.55 -8.49 1.54
N SER A 60 -10.35 -7.45 1.31
CA SER A 60 -11.69 -7.56 0.73
C SER A 60 -11.62 -8.17 -0.68
N LEU A 61 -10.75 -7.63 -1.54
CA LEU A 61 -10.53 -8.12 -2.89
C LEU A 61 -10.10 -9.59 -2.92
N SER A 62 -9.21 -10.00 -2.01
CA SER A 62 -8.72 -11.38 -1.92
C SER A 62 -9.85 -12.38 -1.71
N SER A 63 -10.89 -11.99 -0.96
CA SER A 63 -12.07 -12.81 -0.71
C SER A 63 -12.97 -12.90 -1.94
N LEU A 64 -13.10 -11.81 -2.70
CA LEU A 64 -13.90 -11.77 -3.93
C LEU A 64 -13.28 -12.60 -5.06
N VAL A 65 -11.95 -12.64 -5.18
CA VAL A 65 -11.26 -13.43 -6.22
C VAL A 65 -11.08 -14.91 -5.85
N SER A 66 -11.38 -15.33 -4.62
CA SER A 66 -11.26 -16.74 -4.19
C SER A 66 -12.19 -17.71 -4.92
N ASN A 67 -13.27 -17.25 -5.52
CA ASN A 67 -14.30 -18.10 -6.14
C ASN A 67 -14.02 -18.44 -7.61
N ARG A 68 -12.81 -18.18 -8.13
CA ARG A 68 -12.50 -18.31 -9.56
C ARG A 68 -11.68 -19.54 -9.94
N PRO A 69 -11.92 -20.09 -11.15
CA PRO A 69 -11.03 -21.08 -11.75
C PRO A 69 -9.63 -20.46 -12.01
N PRO A 70 -8.53 -21.16 -11.69
CA PRO A 70 -7.17 -20.61 -11.65
C PRO A 70 -6.53 -20.30 -13.02
N HIS A 71 -7.29 -20.20 -14.12
CA HIS A 71 -6.75 -20.23 -15.49
C HIS A 71 -6.87 -18.92 -16.27
N LEU A 72 -7.61 -17.92 -15.77
CA LEU A 72 -7.69 -16.60 -16.40
C LEU A 72 -7.11 -15.54 -15.48
N LYS A 73 -6.10 -14.80 -15.97
CA LYS A 73 -5.56 -13.59 -15.31
C LYS A 73 -6.68 -12.57 -15.16
N SER A 74 -7.33 -12.56 -14.00
CA SER A 74 -8.42 -11.64 -13.70
C SER A 74 -7.90 -10.21 -13.68
N PRO A 75 -8.53 -9.24 -14.36
CA PRO A 75 -8.21 -7.82 -14.20
C PRO A 75 -8.17 -7.39 -12.73
N SER A 76 -9.07 -7.92 -11.89
CA SER A 76 -9.08 -7.65 -10.45
C SER A 76 -7.84 -8.19 -9.72
N TYR A 77 -7.26 -9.31 -10.16
CA TYR A 77 -6.02 -9.82 -9.55
C TYR A 77 -4.83 -8.91 -9.89
N SER A 78 -4.67 -8.57 -11.17
CA SER A 78 -3.65 -7.60 -11.62
C SER A 78 -3.83 -6.25 -10.94
N GLY A 79 -5.08 -5.82 -10.75
CA GLY A 79 -5.41 -4.59 -10.02
C GLY A 79 -4.98 -4.66 -8.56
N GLY A 80 -5.22 -5.77 -7.87
CA GLY A 80 -4.71 -6.01 -6.51
C GLY A 80 -3.18 -5.97 -6.43
N GLN A 81 -2.48 -6.53 -7.42
CA GLN A 81 -1.01 -6.45 -7.46
C GLN A 81 -0.51 -5.02 -7.63
N LEU A 82 -1.15 -4.23 -8.50
CA LEU A 82 -0.84 -2.80 -8.68
C LEU A 82 -1.13 -1.99 -7.41
N MET A 83 -2.24 -2.27 -6.72
CA MET A 83 -2.55 -1.62 -5.44
C MET A 83 -1.49 -1.93 -4.38
N ALA A 84 -1.06 -3.19 -4.26
CA ALA A 84 -0.04 -3.59 -3.28
C ALA A 84 1.32 -2.93 -3.58
N LEU A 85 1.79 -3.01 -4.82
CA LEU A 85 3.07 -2.42 -5.23
C LEU A 85 3.03 -0.90 -5.17
N GLY A 86 1.93 -0.29 -5.64
CA GLY A 86 1.70 1.15 -5.55
C GLY A 86 1.67 1.65 -4.11
N THR A 87 1.06 0.90 -3.19
CA THR A 87 1.04 1.22 -1.76
C THR A 87 2.44 1.18 -1.16
N ALA A 88 3.22 0.15 -1.48
CA ALA A 88 4.60 0.01 -1.00
C ALA A 88 5.48 1.17 -1.51
N MET A 89 5.35 1.55 -2.78
CA MET A 89 6.08 2.68 -3.36
C MET A 89 5.63 4.03 -2.78
N PHE A 90 4.31 4.26 -2.70
CA PHE A 90 3.73 5.50 -2.20
C PHE A 90 4.03 5.71 -0.71
N SER A 91 3.58 4.78 0.14
CA SER A 91 3.70 4.92 1.59
C SER A 91 5.16 4.72 2.04
N GLY A 92 5.85 3.73 1.47
CA GLY A 92 7.25 3.46 1.75
C GLY A 92 8.16 4.64 1.46
N SER A 93 7.99 5.30 0.30
CA SER A 93 8.80 6.49 -0.03
C SER A 93 8.55 7.64 0.94
N ILE A 94 7.31 7.88 1.34
CA ILE A 94 6.98 8.91 2.32
C ILE A 94 7.61 8.61 3.69
N TYR A 95 7.56 7.36 4.18
CA TYR A 95 8.24 6.99 5.43
C TYR A 95 9.74 7.25 5.37
N LEU A 96 10.40 6.81 4.27
CA LEU A 96 11.82 7.01 4.06
C LEU A 96 12.18 8.51 3.99
N LEU A 97 11.36 9.32 3.31
CA LEU A 97 11.51 10.78 3.27
C LEU A 97 11.34 11.43 4.64
N CYS A 98 10.39 10.98 5.46
CA CYS A 98 10.18 11.48 6.82
C CYS A 98 11.39 11.17 7.72
N LEU A 99 11.98 9.99 7.55
CA LEU A 99 13.16 9.53 8.29
C LEU A 99 14.50 10.00 7.70
N ASP A 100 14.47 10.75 6.60
CA ASP A 100 15.67 11.17 5.84
C ASP A 100 16.58 9.98 5.46
N ILE A 101 15.98 8.82 5.18
CA ILE A 101 16.67 7.61 4.75
C ILE A 101 16.64 7.54 3.23
N GLY A 102 17.80 7.67 2.58
CA GLY A 102 17.95 7.50 1.13
C GLY A 102 17.86 8.80 0.31
N PRO A 103 18.10 8.72 -1.01
CA PRO A 103 18.21 9.90 -1.86
C PRO A 103 16.85 10.50 -2.19
N LYS A 104 16.61 11.75 -1.74
CA LYS A 104 15.36 12.49 -1.98
C LYS A 104 14.99 12.60 -3.46
N LYS A 105 15.99 12.71 -4.35
CA LYS A 105 15.82 12.74 -5.82
C LYS A 105 15.19 11.47 -6.39
N LEU A 106 15.36 10.33 -5.73
CA LEU A 106 14.77 9.05 -6.14
C LEU A 106 13.42 8.80 -5.44
N LEU A 107 13.36 9.11 -4.13
CA LEU A 107 12.18 8.84 -3.32
C LEU A 107 11.01 9.76 -3.66
N GLY A 108 11.28 11.03 -3.96
CA GLY A 108 10.24 12.02 -4.31
C GLY A 108 9.39 11.57 -5.51
N PRO A 109 9.97 11.18 -6.66
CA PRO A 109 9.22 10.66 -7.80
C PRO A 109 8.53 9.32 -7.56
N LEU A 110 8.99 8.52 -6.58
CA LEU A 110 8.40 7.22 -6.28
C LEU A 110 6.98 7.34 -5.71
N THR A 111 6.70 8.42 -4.97
CA THR A 111 5.37 8.70 -4.41
C THR A 111 4.29 8.86 -5.50
N PRO A 112 4.40 9.79 -6.47
CA PRO A 112 3.39 9.93 -7.52
C PRO A 112 3.28 8.69 -8.42
N ILE A 113 4.39 7.98 -8.70
CA ILE A 113 4.35 6.72 -9.45
C ILE A 113 3.52 5.68 -8.69
N GLY A 114 3.77 5.51 -7.38
CA GLY A 114 2.97 4.62 -6.53
C GLY A 114 1.49 5.00 -6.53
N GLY A 115 1.19 6.31 -6.50
CA GLY A 115 -0.16 6.84 -6.63
C GLY A 115 -0.86 6.43 -7.94
N LEU A 116 -0.17 6.59 -9.08
CA LEU A 116 -0.69 6.18 -10.39
C LEU A 116 -0.93 4.67 -10.49
N MET A 117 -0.09 3.86 -9.84
CA MET A 117 -0.29 2.41 -9.76
C MET A 117 -1.52 2.05 -8.93
N MET A 118 -1.73 2.71 -7.78
CA MET A 118 -2.95 2.53 -6.98
C MET A 118 -4.21 2.91 -7.78
N ILE A 119 -4.19 4.04 -8.49
CA ILE A 119 -5.31 4.48 -9.36
C ILE A 119 -5.58 3.42 -10.44
N SER A 120 -4.54 2.98 -11.15
CA SER A 120 -4.67 1.96 -12.20
C SER A 120 -5.19 0.64 -11.62
N GLY A 121 -4.76 0.29 -10.40
CA GLY A 121 -5.24 -0.87 -9.68
C GLY A 121 -6.75 -0.81 -9.41
N TRP A 122 -7.25 0.32 -8.92
CA TRP A 122 -8.69 0.54 -8.73
C TRP A 122 -9.48 0.44 -10.04
N VAL A 123 -8.98 1.02 -11.13
CA VAL A 123 -9.63 0.92 -12.46
C VAL A 123 -9.70 -0.54 -12.93
N LEU A 124 -8.62 -1.31 -12.79
CA LEU A 124 -8.61 -2.73 -13.16
C LEU A 124 -9.55 -3.57 -12.29
N VAL A 125 -9.63 -3.28 -10.99
CA VAL A 125 -10.58 -3.92 -10.08
C VAL A 125 -12.02 -3.62 -10.51
N GLY A 126 -12.35 -2.38 -10.88
CA GLY A 126 -13.68 -1.99 -11.33
C GLY A 126 -14.12 -2.59 -12.68
N THR A 127 -13.17 -2.88 -13.58
CA THR A 127 -13.44 -3.61 -14.83
C THR A 127 -13.45 -5.13 -14.65
N GLY A 128 -12.98 -5.59 -13.50
CA GLY A 128 -12.97 -6.98 -13.11
C GLY A 128 -14.39 -7.47 -12.85
N LYS A 129 -14.74 -8.61 -13.46
CA LYS A 129 -15.88 -9.41 -12.99
C LYS A 129 -15.46 -10.06 -11.66
N PHE A 130 -16.38 -10.37 -10.77
CA PHE A 130 -16.13 -11.19 -9.57
C PHE A 130 -16.84 -12.52 -9.75
#